data_AF-A0A948CCQ8-F1
#
_entry.id   AF-A0A948CCQ8-F1
#
_cell.length_a   1.000
_cell.length_b   1.000
_cell.length_c   1.000
_cell.angle_alpha   90.00
_cell.angle_beta   90.00
_cell.angle_gamma   90.00
#
_symmetry.space_group_name_H-M   'P 1'
#
loop_
_entity.id
_entity.type
_entity.pdbx_description
1 polymer ?
#
loop_
_entity_poly.entity_id
_entity_poly.type
_entity_poly.pdbx_seq_one_letter_code
_entity_poly.pdbx_strand_id
1 'polypeptide(L)'
;MSDEIIIPPSTTTSITPEVRVRSAQLLAGFLARYQSAESRKSMLASLRAICQLYGPDARPEEMPWAEIQPEHAQAIRTKLAEKYAPASARRHLSALKGLLREAWRAGAMSHE
;
A
#
# COMPACT_ATOMS: atom_id res chain seq x y z
N MET A 1 -22.84 1.13 -15.19
CA MET A 1 -21.96 2.26 -14.81
C MET A 1 -21.86 2.23 -13.30
N SER A 2 -20.63 2.26 -12.79
CA SER A 2 -20.24 2.10 -11.37
C SER A 2 -20.29 0.66 -10.86
N ASP A 3 -19.35 -0.16 -11.32
CA ASP A 3 -18.97 -1.40 -10.62
C ASP A 3 -18.15 -0.97 -9.40
N GLU A 4 -18.85 -0.61 -8.32
CA GLU A 4 -18.28 -0.35 -7.01
C GLU A 4 -17.76 -1.69 -6.48
N ILE A 5 -16.49 -1.99 -6.78
CA ILE A 5 -15.83 -3.17 -6.24
C ILE A 5 -15.49 -2.85 -4.80
N ILE A 6 -16.50 -3.09 -3.97
CA ILE A 6 -16.43 -3.23 -2.54
C ILE A 6 -15.44 -4.37 -2.29
N ILE A 7 -14.18 -4.00 -2.08
CA ILE A 7 -13.33 -4.76 -1.17
C ILE A 7 -14.17 -4.86 0.10
N PRO A 8 -14.54 -6.06 0.60
CA PRO A 8 -15.46 -6.18 1.72
C PRO A 8 -14.98 -5.24 2.83
N PRO A 9 -15.87 -4.41 3.43
CA PRO A 9 -15.50 -3.55 4.54
C PRO A 9 -15.30 -4.45 5.76
N SER A 10 -14.23 -5.23 5.77
CA SER A 10 -13.80 -5.95 6.95
C SER A 10 -13.18 -4.91 7.87
N THR A 11 -14.08 -4.31 8.66
CA THR A 11 -13.86 -3.27 9.67
C THR A 11 -13.69 -1.88 9.06
N THR A 12 -14.73 -1.06 9.18
CA THR A 12 -14.60 0.40 9.20
C THR A 12 -13.77 0.77 10.43
N THR A 13 -12.46 0.54 10.36
CA THR A 13 -11.51 1.14 11.29
C THR A 13 -11.58 2.63 10.99
N SER A 14 -12.17 3.42 11.88
CA SER A 14 -11.98 4.87 11.85
C SER A 14 -10.48 5.11 11.70
N ILE A 15 -10.03 5.81 10.65
CA ILE A 15 -8.61 6.12 10.46
C ILE A 15 -8.23 7.10 11.57
N THR A 16 -7.87 6.56 12.72
CA THR A 16 -7.44 7.35 13.86
C THR A 16 -6.06 7.94 13.54
N PRO A 17 -5.70 9.11 14.13
CA PRO A 17 -4.37 9.71 13.97
C PRO A 17 -3.19 8.73 14.11
N GLU A 18 -3.25 7.73 14.99
CA GLU A 18 -2.17 6.75 15.16
C GLU A 18 -1.94 5.87 13.93
N VAL A 19 -3.00 5.45 13.24
CA VAL A 19 -2.92 4.63 12.03
C VAL A 19 -2.25 5.43 10.91
N ARG A 20 -2.58 6.71 10.79
CA ARG A 20 -1.96 7.64 9.84
C ARG A 20 -0.47 7.85 10.15
N VAL A 21 -0.12 8.13 11.41
CA VAL A 21 1.29 8.32 11.81
C VAL A 21 2.10 7.07 11.52
N ARG A 22 1.57 5.89 11.87
CA ARG A 22 2.23 4.61 11.59
C ARG A 22 2.41 4.38 10.08
N SER A 23 1.39 4.66 9.28
CA SER A 23 1.46 4.48 7.83
C SER A 23 2.49 5.40 7.18
N ALA A 24 2.58 6.65 7.63
CA ALA A 24 3.63 7.59 7.19
C ALA A 24 5.04 7.12 7.61
N GLN A 25 5.21 6.60 8.82
CA GLN A 25 6.50 6.04 9.28
C GLN A 25 6.93 4.82 8.47
N LEU A 26 6.01 3.90 8.17
CA LEU A 26 6.27 2.74 7.33
C LEU A 26 6.70 3.15 5.92
N LEU A 27 6.01 4.13 5.34
CA LEU A 27 6.34 4.68 4.04
C LEU A 27 7.74 5.30 4.05
N ALA A 28 8.06 6.11 5.07
CA ALA A 28 9.36 6.73 5.23
C ALA A 28 10.49 5.68 5.37
N GLY A 29 10.31 4.67 6.23
CA GLY A 29 11.24 3.57 6.43
C GLY A 29 11.46 2.74 5.16
N PHE A 30 10.39 2.43 4.43
CA PHE A 30 10.47 1.74 3.14
C PHE A 30 11.25 2.55 2.10
N LEU A 31 10.94 3.84 1.94
CA LEU A 31 11.59 4.70 0.94
C LEU A 31 13.06 4.98 1.29
N ALA A 32 13.41 5.04 2.58
CA ALA A 32 14.79 5.25 3.04
C ALA A 32 15.76 4.14 2.59
N ARG A 33 15.25 2.96 2.22
CA ARG A 33 16.07 1.83 1.73
C ARG A 33 16.65 2.06 0.33
N TYR A 34 16.11 3.02 -0.43
CA TYR A 34 16.55 3.30 -1.80
C TYR A 34 17.53 4.47 -1.84
N GLN A 35 18.73 4.22 -2.35
CA GLN A 35 19.83 5.19 -2.39
C GLN A 35 19.55 6.35 -3.37
N SER A 36 18.89 6.07 -4.51
CA SER A 36 18.60 7.10 -5.52
C SER A 36 17.24 7.78 -5.28
N ALA A 37 17.16 9.08 -5.57
CA ALA A 37 15.90 9.82 -5.51
C ALA A 37 14.89 9.34 -6.57
N GLU A 38 15.37 8.87 -7.71
CA GLU A 38 14.54 8.36 -8.80
C GLU A 38 13.87 7.03 -8.43
N SER A 39 14.61 6.09 -7.81
CA SER A 39 14.02 4.85 -7.31
C SER A 39 12.97 5.12 -6.24
N ARG A 40 13.22 6.07 -5.32
CA ARG A 40 12.22 6.50 -4.33
C ARG A 40 10.96 7.04 -5.00
N LYS A 41 11.09 7.93 -6.00
CA LYS A 41 9.95 8.49 -6.75
C LYS A 41 9.16 7.39 -7.49
N SER A 42 9.86 6.46 -8.15
CA SER A 42 9.24 5.35 -8.88
C SER A 42 8.46 4.40 -7.95
N MET A 43 8.99 4.15 -6.75
CA MET A 43 8.32 3.32 -5.76
C MET A 43 7.14 4.02 -5.09
N LEU A 44 7.26 5.31 -4.79
CA LEU A 44 6.14 6.10 -4.31
C LEU A 44 5.02 6.19 -5.36
N ALA A 45 5.35 6.40 -6.63
CA ALA A 45 4.37 6.40 -7.71
C ALA A 45 3.65 5.04 -7.84
N SER A 46 4.38 3.96 -7.58
CA SER A 46 3.80 2.62 -7.57
C SER A 46 2.82 2.40 -6.43
N LEU A 47 3.11 2.92 -5.23
CA LEU A 47 2.19 2.87 -4.09
C LEU A 47 0.97 3.76 -4.31
N ARG A 48 1.15 4.95 -4.91
CA ARG A 48 0.03 5.84 -5.30
C ARG A 48 -0.92 5.15 -6.28
N ALA A 49 -0.40 4.45 -7.28
CA ALA A 49 -1.22 3.69 -8.22
C ALA A 49 -2.07 2.62 -7.52
N ILE A 50 -1.55 2.00 -6.45
CA ILE A 50 -2.31 1.05 -5.62
C ILE A 50 -3.38 1.78 -4.81
N CYS A 51 -3.06 2.90 -4.14
CA CYS A 51 -4.05 3.68 -3.40
C CYS A 51 -5.19 4.15 -4.31
N GLN A 52 -4.90 4.52 -5.56
CA GLN A 52 -5.90 4.91 -6.54
C GLN A 52 -6.91 3.81 -6.91
N LEU A 53 -6.68 2.56 -6.51
CA LEU A 53 -7.67 1.49 -6.61
C LEU A 53 -8.80 1.65 -5.58
N TYR A 54 -8.55 2.37 -4.48
CA TYR A 54 -9.49 2.66 -3.39
C TYR A 54 -10.20 4.01 -3.58
N GLY A 55 -9.61 4.92 -4.37
CA GLY A 55 -10.21 6.21 -4.71
C GLY A 55 -9.17 7.22 -5.21
N PRO A 56 -9.57 8.26 -5.97
CA PRO A 56 -8.66 9.25 -6.52
C PRO A 56 -7.91 10.05 -5.44
N ASP A 57 -8.54 10.22 -4.28
CA ASP A 57 -7.97 10.97 -3.16
C ASP A 57 -7.18 10.12 -2.18
N ALA A 58 -7.18 8.80 -2.32
CA ALA A 58 -6.42 7.93 -1.44
C ALA A 58 -4.91 8.21 -1.55
N ARG A 59 -4.28 8.45 -0.40
CA ARG A 59 -2.85 8.75 -0.31
C ARG A 59 -2.07 7.61 0.36
N PRO A 60 -0.84 7.31 -0.07
CA PRO A 60 -0.02 6.29 0.58
C PRO A 60 0.22 6.53 2.07
N GLU A 61 0.33 7.77 2.51
CA GLU A 61 0.54 8.15 3.90
C GLU A 61 -0.70 7.93 4.81
N GLU A 62 -1.88 7.74 4.22
CA GLU A 62 -3.15 7.56 4.95
C GLU A 62 -3.68 6.13 4.85
N MET A 63 -3.15 5.32 3.94
CA MET A 63 -3.58 3.95 3.72
C MET A 63 -3.11 3.05 4.88
N PRO A 64 -3.99 2.27 5.52
CA PRO A 64 -3.64 1.40 6.64
C PRO A 64 -2.88 0.14 6.16
N TRP A 65 -1.63 0.32 5.73
CA TRP A 65 -0.82 -0.76 5.15
C TRP A 65 -0.63 -1.96 6.09
N ALA A 66 -0.62 -1.72 7.40
CA ALA A 66 -0.48 -2.75 8.42
C ALA A 66 -1.73 -3.64 8.57
N GLU A 67 -2.89 -3.19 8.07
CA GLU A 67 -4.17 -3.91 8.14
C GLU A 67 -4.50 -4.66 6.83
N ILE A 68 -3.57 -4.66 5.85
CA ILE A 68 -3.75 -5.39 4.61
C ILE A 68 -3.69 -6.90 4.89
N GLN A 69 -4.84 -7.54 4.78
CA GLN A 69 -5.01 -8.99 4.85
C GLN A 69 -4.76 -9.65 3.48
N PRO A 70 -4.55 -10.98 3.43
CA PRO A 70 -4.31 -11.71 2.19
C PRO A 70 -5.39 -11.49 1.13
N GLU A 71 -6.65 -11.32 1.53
CA GLU A 71 -7.81 -11.09 0.65
C GLU A 71 -7.68 -9.74 -0.07
N HIS A 72 -7.30 -8.69 0.67
CA HIS A 72 -7.03 -7.36 0.11
C HIS A 72 -5.86 -7.41 -0.89
N ALA A 73 -4.79 -8.13 -0.54
CA ALA A 73 -3.63 -8.28 -1.43
C ALA A 73 -3.98 -9.02 -2.73
N GLN A 74 -4.86 -10.03 -2.67
CA GLN A 74 -5.35 -10.72 -3.87
C GLN A 74 -6.21 -9.79 -4.73
N ALA A 75 -7.12 -9.02 -4.12
CA ALA A 75 -7.93 -8.03 -4.84
C ALA A 75 -7.06 -6.99 -5.55
N ILE A 76 -6.05 -6.43 -4.86
CA ILE A 76 -5.07 -5.51 -5.46
C ILE A 76 -4.35 -6.17 -6.64
N ARG A 77 -3.87 -7.42 -6.48
CA ARG A 77 -3.17 -8.13 -7.55
C ARG A 77 -4.04 -8.28 -8.80
N THR A 78 -5.29 -8.68 -8.64
CA THR A 78 -6.24 -8.81 -9.75
C THR A 78 -6.48 -7.46 -10.44
N LYS A 79 -6.75 -6.41 -9.67
CA LYS A 79 -6.99 -5.06 -10.20
C LYS A 79 -5.77 -4.48 -10.93
N LEU A 80 -4.57 -4.72 -10.43
CA LEU A 80 -3.34 -4.30 -11.10
C LEU A 80 -3.15 -5.03 -12.43
N ALA A 81 -3.50 -6.32 -12.50
CA ALA A 81 -3.38 -7.12 -13.72
C ALA A 81 -4.41 -6.69 -14.79
N GLU A 82 -5.60 -6.25 -14.38
CA GLU A 82 -6.62 -5.71 -15.28
C GLU A 82 -6.24 -4.33 -15.84
N LYS A 83 -5.64 -3.46 -15.03
CA LYS A 83 -5.41 -2.05 -15.36
C LYS A 83 -4.05 -1.74 -15.99
N TYR A 84 -3.03 -2.56 -15.74
CA TYR A 84 -1.65 -2.26 -16.12
C TYR A 84 -1.00 -3.40 -16.91
N ALA A 85 -0.08 -3.04 -17.81
CA ALA A 85 0.77 -4.01 -18.50
C ALA A 85 1.56 -4.88 -17.49
N PRO A 86 1.93 -6.13 -17.84
CA PRO A 86 2.55 -7.08 -16.90
C PRO A 86 3.79 -6.56 -16.18
N ALA A 87 4.63 -5.78 -16.87
CA ALA A 87 5.83 -5.19 -16.27
C ALA A 87 5.48 -4.14 -15.20
N SER A 88 4.51 -3.28 -15.48
CA SER A 88 4.02 -2.26 -14.54
C SER A 88 3.34 -2.88 -13.33
N ALA A 89 2.45 -3.86 -13.55
CA ALA A 89 1.78 -4.60 -12.48
C ALA A 89 2.80 -5.27 -11.54
N ARG A 90 3.84 -5.91 -12.08
CA ARG A 90 4.93 -6.50 -11.29
C ARG A 90 5.68 -5.46 -10.44
N ARG A 91 5.96 -4.28 -10.99
CA ARG A 91 6.60 -3.19 -10.24
C ARG A 91 5.72 -2.72 -9.08
N HIS A 92 4.42 -2.55 -9.33
CA HIS A 92 3.46 -2.17 -8.29
C HIS A 92 3.39 -3.23 -7.18
N LEU A 93 3.29 -4.51 -7.54
CA LEU A 93 3.33 -5.62 -6.59
C LEU A 93 4.65 -5.68 -5.79
N SER A 94 5.79 -5.38 -6.43
CA SER A 94 7.07 -5.31 -5.74
C SER A 94 7.08 -4.21 -4.67
N ALA A 95 6.55 -3.03 -5.00
CA ALA A 95 6.39 -1.93 -4.05
C ALA A 95 5.52 -2.33 -2.85
N LEU A 96 4.37 -2.95 -3.13
CA LEU A 96 3.45 -3.45 -2.09
C LEU A 96 4.15 -4.45 -1.16
N LYS A 97 4.80 -5.48 -1.72
CA LYS A 97 5.51 -6.49 -0.92
C LYS A 97 6.62 -5.87 -0.06
N GLY A 98 7.34 -4.90 -0.61
CA GLY A 98 8.40 -4.19 0.12
C GLY A 98 7.88 -3.40 1.32
N LEU A 99 6.70 -2.78 1.19
CA LEU A 99 6.06 -2.01 2.24
C LEU A 99 5.38 -2.90 3.30
N LEU A 100 4.69 -3.96 2.90
CA LEU A 100 4.09 -4.93 3.84
C LEU A 100 5.15 -5.62 4.71
N ARG A 101 6.34 -5.87 4.16
CA ARG A 101 7.49 -6.35 4.95
C ARG A 101 7.95 -5.33 5.97
N GLU A 102 7.89 -4.02 5.66
CA GLU A 102 8.19 -2.98 6.66
C GLU A 102 7.15 -3.00 7.77
N ALA A 103 5.86 -3.08 7.40
CA ALA A 103 4.75 -3.12 8.34
C ALA A 103 4.90 -4.28 9.33
N TRP A 104 5.26 -5.45 8.81
CA TRP A 104 5.53 -6.63 9.63
C TRP A 104 6.74 -6.44 10.55
N ARG A 105 7.87 -5.91 10.04
CA ARG A 105 9.06 -5.63 10.87
C ARG A 105 8.77 -4.63 12.00
N ALA A 106 8.07 -3.55 11.69
CA ALA A 106 7.69 -2.54 12.68
C ALA A 106 6.71 -3.11 13.73
N GLY A 107 5.78 -3.98 13.31
CA GLY A 107 4.88 -4.68 14.21
C GLY A 107 5.59 -5.68 15.12
N ALA A 108 6.57 -6.43 14.59
CA ALA A 108 7.38 -7.36 15.37
C ALA A 108 8.26 -6.64 16.41
N MET A 109 8.84 -5.48 16.07
CA MET A 109 9.63 -4.66 17.01
C MET A 109 8.78 -3.96 18.09
N SER A 110 7.46 -3.86 17.90
CA SER A 110 6.55 -3.29 18.90
C SER A 110 6.10 -4.32 19.96
N HIS A 111 6.54 -5.58 19.83
CA HIS A 111 6.19 -6.68 20.73
C HIS A 111 7.39 -7.20 21.55
N GLU A 112 8.39 -6.36 21.79
CA GLU A 112 9.47 -6.62 22.75
C GLU A 112 9.28 -5.82 24.05
#